data_AF-A0A526PIK3-F1
#
_entry.id   AF-A0A526PIK3-F1
#
_cell.length_a   1.000
_cell.length_b   1.000
_cell.length_c   1.000
_cell.angle_alpha   90.00
_cell.angle_beta   90.00
_cell.angle_gamma   90.00
#
_symmetry.space_group_name_H-M   'P 1'
#
loop_
_entity.id
_entity.type
_entity.pdbx_description
1 polymer ?
#
loop_
_entity_poly.entity_id
_entity_poly.type
_entity_poly.pdbx_seq_one_letter_code
_entity_poly.pdbx_strand_id
1 'polypeptide(L)' 'AEGGTHEAGFRNVLTRGLRAYADLIGNKRASVITSEDVMISAAGMLSVFIREPEFVGQTKDRLATIEAMRIVE' A
#
# COMPACT_ATOMS: atom_id res chain seq x y z
N ALA A 1 -5.74 5.55 11.74
CA ALA A 1 -5.64 4.82 10.47
C ALA A 1 -4.96 3.51 10.77
N GLU A 2 -5.71 2.46 11.16
CA GLU A 2 -5.07 1.27 11.74
C GLU A 2 -4.87 0.12 10.77
N GLY A 3 -5.37 0.23 9.53
CA GLY A 3 -4.78 -0.39 8.34
C GLY A 3 -4.29 -1.84 8.49
N GLY A 4 -3.07 -2.09 8.01
CA GLY A 4 -2.38 -3.36 8.22
C GLY A 4 -1.42 -3.70 7.10
N THR A 5 -1.01 -4.96 7.08
CA THR A 5 -0.05 -5.50 6.09
C THR A 5 -0.49 -5.30 4.65
N HIS A 6 -1.78 -5.50 4.35
CA HIS A 6 -2.40 -5.23 3.04
C HIS A 6 -2.27 -3.76 2.61
N GLU A 7 -2.60 -2.81 3.49
CA GLU A 7 -2.50 -1.38 3.18
C GLU A 7 -1.04 -0.94 2.98
N ALA A 8 -0.11 -1.50 3.77
CA ALA A 8 1.31 -1.23 3.62
C ALA A 8 1.84 -1.71 2.25
N GLY A 9 1.44 -2.91 1.80
CA GLY A 9 1.75 -3.41 0.45
C GLY A 9 1.21 -2.47 -0.63
N PHE A 10 -0.06 -2.06 -0.50
CA PHE A 10 -0.70 -1.15 -1.46
C PHE A 10 0.02 0.20 -1.57
N ARG A 11 0.35 0.82 -0.44
CA ARG A 11 1.09 2.10 -0.41
C ARG A 11 2.45 1.96 -1.09
N ASN A 12 3.17 0.87 -0.83
CA ASN A 12 4.48 0.60 -1.43
C ASN A 12 4.41 0.46 -2.94
N VAL A 13 3.51 -0.39 -3.45
CA VAL A 13 3.41 -0.64 -4.91
C VAL A 13 2.92 0.60 -5.65
N LEU A 14 1.99 1.37 -5.08
CA LEU A 14 1.47 2.58 -5.70
C LEU A 14 2.57 3.63 -5.88
N THR A 15 3.35 3.91 -4.83
CA THR A 15 4.48 4.85 -4.92
C THR A 15 5.54 4.38 -5.90
N ARG A 16 5.88 3.08 -5.90
CA ARG A 16 6.86 2.54 -6.87
C ARG A 16 6.35 2.60 -8.30
N GLY A 17 5.08 2.27 -8.55
CA GLY A 17 4.49 2.34 -9.88
C GLY A 17 4.51 3.75 -10.44
N LEU A 18 4.21 4.76 -9.61
CA LEU A 18 4.29 6.17 -10.00
C LEU A 18 5.72 6.60 -10.35
N ARG A 19 6.71 6.19 -9.54
CA ARG A 19 8.13 6.46 -9.83
C ARG A 19 8.59 5.78 -11.12
N ALA A 20 8.23 4.51 -11.32
CA ALA A 20 8.57 3.75 -12.51
C ALA A 20 7.96 4.37 -13.78
N TYR A 21 6.70 4.82 -13.72
CA TYR A 21 6.07 5.53 -14.83
C TYR A 21 6.76 6.86 -15.11
N ALA A 22 7.14 7.60 -14.06
CA ALA A 22 7.86 8.85 -14.23
C ALA A 22 9.24 8.65 -14.87
N ASP A 23 9.95 7.59 -14.50
CA ASP A 23 11.23 7.22 -15.12
C ASP A 23 11.03 6.89 -16.61
N LEU A 24 9.96 6.16 -16.96
CA LEU A 24 9.61 5.83 -18.35
C LEU A 24 9.42 7.08 -19.22
N ILE A 25 8.81 8.14 -18.68
CA ILE A 25 8.57 9.40 -19.40
C ILE A 25 9.70 10.43 -19.20
N GLY A 26 10.78 10.09 -18.50
CA GLY A 26 11.93 10.97 -18.25
C GLY A 26 11.68 12.07 -17.21
N ASN A 27 10.64 11.95 -16.38
CA ASN A 27 10.34 12.92 -15.32
C ASN A 27 11.13 12.61 -14.03
N LYS A 28 12.39 13.06 -13.99
CA LYS A 28 13.31 12.83 -12.87
C LYS A 28 12.85 13.42 -11.53
N ARG A 29 11.95 14.41 -11.53
CA ARG A 29 11.43 15.04 -10.29
C ARG A 29 10.59 14.08 -9.46
N ALA A 30 10.04 13.03 -10.07
CA ALA A 30 9.20 12.06 -9.36
C ALA A 30 9.99 11.12 -8.43
N SER A 31 11.32 11.04 -8.57
CA SER A 31 12.17 10.17 -7.75
C SER A 31 12.07 10.44 -6.24
N VAL A 32 11.71 11.66 -5.85
CA VAL A 32 11.54 12.07 -4.45
C VAL A 32 10.13 11.85 -3.89
N ILE A 33 9.15 11.47 -4.73
CA ILE A 33 7.75 11.26 -4.30
C ILE A 33 7.71 10.19 -3.22
N THR A 34 7.15 10.49 -2.06
CA THR A 34 6.97 9.55 -0.95
C THR A 34 5.59 8.91 -0.97
N SER A 35 5.36 7.89 -0.14
CA SER A 35 4.00 7.36 0.05
C SER A 35 3.06 8.38 0.67
N GLU A 36 3.55 9.24 1.57
CA GLU A 36 2.72 10.28 2.19
C GLU A 36 2.20 11.27 1.14
N ASP A 37 3.06 11.70 0.21
CA ASP A 37 2.66 12.59 -0.90
C ASP A 37 1.51 11.98 -1.74
N VAL A 38 1.60 10.68 -2.03
CA VAL A 38 0.58 9.96 -2.81
C VAL A 38 -0.73 9.86 -2.02
N MET A 39 -0.66 9.57 -0.73
CA MET A 39 -1.85 9.36 0.11
C MET A 39 -2.61 10.65 0.45
N ILE A 40 -2.05 11.85 0.20
CA ILE A 40 -2.76 13.13 0.39
C ILE A 40 -3.99 13.25 -0.53
N SER A 41 -3.89 12.76 -1.77
CA SER A 41 -4.95 12.89 -2.78
C SER A 41 -5.54 11.57 -3.26
N ALA A 42 -4.95 10.44 -2.88
CA ALA A 42 -5.45 9.13 -3.23
C ALA A 42 -6.74 8.80 -2.47
N ALA A 43 -7.75 8.31 -3.20
CA ALA A 43 -8.94 7.69 -2.64
C ALA A 43 -9.14 6.34 -3.33
N GLY A 44 -9.46 5.31 -2.55
CA GLY A 44 -9.66 3.96 -3.07
C GLY A 44 -10.24 3.04 -2.01
N MET A 45 -10.80 1.91 -2.46
CA MET A 45 -11.27 0.84 -1.59
C MET A 45 -10.39 -0.39 -1.81
N LEU A 46 -9.77 -0.90 -0.75
CA LEU A 46 -8.93 -2.08 -0.77
C LEU A 46 -9.67 -3.25 -0.11
N SER A 47 -9.96 -4.30 -0.88
CA SER A 47 -10.57 -5.54 -0.39
C SER A 47 -9.65 -6.71 -0.73
N VAL A 48 -9.26 -7.48 0.28
CA VAL A 48 -8.37 -8.64 0.15
C VAL A 48 -9.04 -9.89 0.71
N PHE A 49 -8.86 -11.00 0.01
CA PHE A 49 -9.39 -12.31 0.40
C PHE A 49 -8.22 -13.20 0.75
N ILE A 50 -8.04 -13.47 2.04
CA ILE A 50 -6.85 -14.15 2.58
C ILE A 50 -7.33 -15.34 3.43
N ARG A 51 -6.67 -16.47 3.27
CA ARG A 51 -6.93 -17.66 4.07
C ARG A 51 -6.32 -17.48 5.45
N GLU A 52 -7.06 -17.85 6.50
CA GLU A 52 -6.61 -17.81 7.90
C GLU A 52 -6.04 -16.43 8.30
N PRO A 53 -6.82 -15.34 8.18
CA PRO A 53 -6.32 -14.00 8.47
C PRO A 53 -6.10 -13.77 9.96
N GLU A 54 -5.01 -13.08 10.27
CA GLU A 54 -4.56 -12.71 11.61
C GLU A 54 -4.75 -11.21 11.81
N PHE A 55 -5.30 -10.81 12.95
CA PHE A 55 -5.57 -9.42 13.27
C PHE A 55 -5.00 -9.05 14.64
N VAL A 56 -4.68 -7.77 14.80
CA VAL A 56 -4.32 -7.21 16.11
C VAL A 56 -5.59 -6.77 16.82
N GLY A 57 -5.78 -7.28 18.04
CA GLY A 57 -6.95 -6.99 18.85
C GLY A 57 -8.21 -7.74 18.42
N GLN A 58 -9.22 -7.69 19.28
CA GLN A 58 -10.49 -8.39 19.05
C GLN A 58 -11.34 -7.72 17.97
N THR A 59 -11.28 -6.38 17.87
CA THR A 59 -12.06 -5.56 16.94
C THR A 59 -11.62 -5.71 15.49
N LYS A 60 -10.46 -6.34 15.25
CA LYS A 60 -9.88 -6.58 13.92
C LYS A 60 -9.55 -5.30 13.15
N ASP A 61 -9.21 -4.23 13.86
CA ASP A 61 -8.92 -2.92 13.27
C ASP A 61 -7.63 -2.90 12.43
N ARG A 62 -6.70 -3.86 12.68
CA ARG A 62 -5.43 -3.97 11.97
C ARG A 62 -5.14 -5.39 11.50
N LEU A 63 -4.96 -5.59 10.20
CA LEU A 63 -4.49 -6.87 9.65
C LEU A 63 -3.00 -7.08 9.97
N ALA A 64 -2.67 -8.24 10.55
CA ALA A 64 -1.31 -8.65 10.91
C ALA A 64 -0.74 -9.74 9.99
N THR A 65 -1.55 -10.41 9.16
CA THR A 65 -1.07 -11.46 8.25
C THR A 65 0.03 -10.93 7.32
N ILE A 66 1.26 -11.40 7.51
CA ILE A 66 2.44 -10.90 6.78
C ILE A 66 2.31 -11.12 5.26
N GLU A 67 1.77 -12.28 4.85
CA GLU A 67 1.59 -12.62 3.43
C GLU A 67 0.72 -11.60 2.68
N ALA A 68 -0.22 -10.94 3.38
CA ALA A 68 -1.08 -9.93 2.78
C ALA A 68 -0.30 -8.78 2.14
N MET A 69 0.85 -8.41 2.71
CA MET A 69 1.71 -7.38 2.12
C MET A 69 2.18 -7.81 0.73
N ARG A 70 2.71 -9.03 0.62
CA ARG A 70 3.23 -9.59 -0.64
C ARG A 70 2.14 -9.87 -1.67
N ILE A 71 0.93 -10.21 -1.23
CA ILE A 71 -0.20 -10.46 -2.15
C ILE A 71 -0.66 -9.14 -2.80
N VAL A 72 -0.60 -8.04 -2.06
CA VAL A 72 -1.05 -6.73 -2.54
C VAL A 72 0.04 -5.97 -3.29
N GLU A 73 1.30 -6.19 -2.93
CA GLU A 73 2.49 -5.57 -3.51
C GLU A 73 2.86 -6.09 -4.91
#